data_AF-A0A945Q5G1-F1
#
_entry.id   AF-A0A945Q5G1-F1
#
_cell.length_a   1.000
_cell.length_b   1.000
_cell.length_c   1.000
_cell.angle_alpha   90.00
_cell.angle_beta   90.00
_cell.angle_gamma   90.00
#
_symmetry.space_group_name_H-M   'P 1'
#
loop_
_entity.id
_entity.type
_entity.pdbx_description
1 polymer ?
#
loop_
_entity_poly.entity_id
_entity_poly.type
_entity_poly.pdbx_seq_one_letter_code
_entity_poly.pdbx_strand_id
1 'polypeptide(L)'
;MLPRIFVGFLIVAAAMSWMGSPSTAGEAESGETLFRIKCGRCHSALRMSGTFYDVKDLDVTRKAFDARVQRHFLKDATERKLIIDYLIGLAAKDQ
;
A
#
# COMPACT_ATOMS: atom_id res chain seq x y z
N MET A 1 -50.62 -18.37 0.54
CA MET A 1 -50.72 -17.25 -0.43
C MET A 1 -49.46 -16.42 -0.31
N LEU A 2 -48.68 -16.34 -1.38
CA LEU A 2 -47.38 -15.66 -1.45
C LEU A 2 -47.55 -14.35 -2.25
N PRO A 3 -47.06 -13.19 -1.79
CA PRO A 3 -46.80 -12.08 -2.68
C PRO A 3 -45.35 -12.14 -3.19
N ARG A 4 -45.24 -12.23 -4.51
CA ARG A 4 -44.04 -12.04 -5.30
C ARG A 4 -43.60 -10.59 -5.20
N ILE A 5 -42.39 -10.33 -4.73
CA ILE A 5 -41.69 -9.06 -5.00
C ILE A 5 -40.44 -9.42 -5.79
N PHE A 6 -40.49 -9.07 -7.07
CA PHE A 6 -39.37 -8.98 -7.99
C PHE A 6 -38.42 -7.89 -7.46
N VAL A 7 -37.23 -8.28 -7.01
CA VAL A 7 -36.09 -7.36 -6.91
C VAL A 7 -34.98 -7.92 -7.79
N GLY A 8 -35.07 -7.55 -9.06
CA GLY A 8 -33.91 -7.52 -9.94
C GLY A 8 -33.05 -6.28 -9.63
N PHE A 9 -31.83 -6.30 -10.16
CA PHE A 9 -30.73 -5.32 -10.00
C PHE A 9 -30.01 -5.45 -8.64
N LEU A 10 -28.71 -5.78 -8.54
CA LEU A 10 -27.59 -5.45 -9.41
C LEU A 10 -26.47 -6.48 -9.26
N ILE A 11 -25.91 -6.86 -10.40
CA ILE A 11 -24.58 -7.43 -10.53
C ILE A 11 -23.58 -6.40 -9.99
N VAL A 12 -22.88 -6.72 -8.90
CA VAL A 12 -21.57 -6.09 -8.61
C VAL A 12 -20.55 -7.19 -8.74
N ALA A 13 -19.84 -7.16 -9.87
CA ALA A 13 -18.71 -8.03 -10.16
C ALA A 13 -17.60 -7.79 -9.14
N ALA A 14 -17.60 -8.55 -8.04
CA ALA A 14 -16.46 -8.67 -7.15
C ALA A 14 -15.47 -9.69 -7.75
N ALA A 15 -14.79 -9.28 -8.81
CA ALA A 15 -13.64 -9.99 -9.36
C ALA A 15 -12.63 -8.97 -9.90
N MET A 16 -12.14 -8.12 -9.01
CA MET A 16 -10.92 -7.33 -9.24
C MET A 16 -9.80 -7.95 -8.41
N SER A 17 -9.37 -9.14 -8.84
CA SER A 17 -8.07 -9.67 -8.49
C SER A 17 -7.02 -8.93 -9.32
N TRP A 18 -6.00 -8.36 -8.67
CA TRP A 18 -4.73 -7.91 -9.28
C TRP A 18 -4.62 -6.53 -9.93
N MET A 19 -5.22 -5.49 -9.35
CA MET A 19 -4.60 -4.17 -9.39
C MET A 19 -4.40 -3.73 -7.95
N GLY A 20 -3.16 -3.59 -7.52
CA GLY A 20 -2.85 -3.06 -6.19
C GLY A 20 -3.60 -1.75 -6.02
N SER A 21 -4.58 -1.72 -5.11
CA SER A 21 -5.42 -0.54 -4.91
C SER A 21 -4.50 0.64 -4.56
N PRO A 22 -4.63 1.77 -5.27
CA PRO A 22 -3.95 2.98 -4.85
C PRO A 22 -4.42 3.30 -3.43
N SER A 23 -3.48 3.47 -2.52
CA SER A 23 -3.77 3.73 -1.11
C SER A 23 -4.56 5.02 -1.00
N THR A 24 -5.64 4.98 -0.25
CA THR A 24 -6.46 6.15 0.05
C THR A 24 -5.66 7.18 0.83
N ALA A 25 -6.09 8.45 0.80
CA ALA A 25 -5.39 9.53 1.53
C ALA A 25 -5.23 9.22 3.04
N GLY A 26 -6.23 8.59 3.68
CA GLY A 26 -6.15 8.19 5.09
C GLY A 26 -5.18 7.03 5.35
N GLU A 27 -5.01 6.11 4.40
CA GLU A 27 -3.98 5.07 4.46
C GLU A 27 -2.57 5.64 4.30
N ALA A 28 -2.41 6.68 3.47
CA ALA A 28 -1.14 7.38 3.31
C ALA A 28 -0.72 8.13 4.58
N GLU A 29 -1.65 8.82 5.26
CA GLU A 29 -1.40 9.47 6.56
C GLU A 29 -1.05 8.45 7.65
N SER A 30 -1.74 7.30 7.63
CA SER A 30 -1.43 6.17 8.52
C SER A 30 -0.03 5.60 8.24
N GLY A 31 0.35 5.48 6.96
CA GLY A 31 1.68 5.02 6.53
C GLY A 31 2.81 5.96 6.94
N GLU A 32 2.61 7.28 6.82
CA GLU A 32 3.56 8.29 7.31
C GLU A 32 3.77 8.18 8.82
N THR A 33 2.66 8.11 9.57
CA THR A 33 2.71 8.02 11.03
C THR A 33 3.43 6.76 11.48
N LEU A 34 3.10 5.61 10.88
CA LEU A 34 3.76 4.33 11.14
C LEU A 34 5.25 4.39 10.78
N PHE A 35 5.59 4.99 9.64
CA PHE A 35 6.98 5.18 9.24
C PHE A 35 7.74 5.96 10.31
N ARG A 36 7.23 7.11 10.75
CA ARG A 36 7.90 7.97 11.74
C ARG A 36 8.15 7.23 13.05
N ILE A 37 7.19 6.42 13.51
CA ILE A 37 7.29 5.66 14.77
C ILE A 37 8.29 4.51 14.65
N LYS A 38 8.23 3.73 13.57
CA LYS A 38 8.94 2.46 13.44
C LYS A 38 10.30 2.58 12.74
N CYS A 39 10.42 3.48 11.76
CA CYS A 39 11.57 3.61 10.88
C CYS A 39 12.25 4.99 10.99
N GLY A 40 11.46 6.04 11.24
CA GLY A 40 11.87 7.45 11.17
C GLY A 40 12.93 7.88 12.17
N ARG A 41 13.16 7.08 13.22
CA ARG A 41 14.26 7.31 14.19
C ARG A 41 15.64 7.08 13.58
N CYS A 42 15.75 6.22 12.57
CA CYS A 42 17.02 5.83 11.95
C CYS A 42 17.08 6.14 10.46
N HIS A 43 15.92 6.20 9.78
CA HIS A 43 15.82 6.39 8.34
C HIS A 43 15.06 7.66 8.00
N SER A 44 15.56 8.41 7.02
CA SER A 44 14.80 9.48 6.37
C SER A 44 13.81 8.88 5.38
N ALA A 45 12.55 9.33 5.42
CA ALA A 45 11.51 8.89 4.49
C ALA A 45 11.89 9.18 3.03
N LEU A 46 12.33 10.41 2.75
CA LEU A 46 12.79 10.83 1.42
C LEU A 46 13.99 10.01 0.93
N ARG A 47 14.94 9.70 1.81
CA ARG A 47 16.09 8.86 1.42
C ARG A 47 15.66 7.44 1.11
N MET A 48 14.68 6.91 1.84
CA MET A 48 14.20 5.54 1.66
C MET A 48 13.25 5.41 0.46
N SER A 49 12.45 6.44 0.17
CA SER A 49 11.57 6.50 -1.01
C SER A 49 12.35 6.44 -2.31
N GLY A 50 13.62 6.87 -2.31
CA GLY A 50 14.49 6.75 -3.49
C GLY A 50 14.72 5.33 -4.00
N THR A 51 14.39 4.30 -3.20
CA THR A 51 14.33 2.90 -3.67
C THR A 51 13.30 2.71 -4.79
N PHE A 52 12.30 3.58 -4.87
CA PHE A 52 11.17 3.49 -5.80
C PHE A 52 11.21 4.54 -6.92
N TYR A 53 12.28 5.33 -7.06
CA TYR A 53 12.46 6.25 -8.18
C TYR A 53 12.78 5.53 -9.48
N ASP A 54 12.14 5.97 -10.57
CA ASP A 54 12.41 5.50 -11.94
C ASP A 54 12.52 3.97 -12.07
N VAL A 55 11.70 3.25 -11.29
CA VAL A 55 11.72 1.79 -11.29
C VAL A 55 10.90 1.28 -12.47
N LYS A 56 11.55 0.51 -13.35
CA LYS A 56 10.90 -0.14 -14.50
C LYS A 56 9.78 -1.09 -14.08
N ASP A 57 9.94 -1.75 -12.94
CA ASP A 57 8.95 -2.66 -12.36
C ASP A 57 8.76 -2.36 -10.87
N LEU A 58 7.69 -1.60 -10.59
CA LEU A 58 7.34 -1.20 -9.24
C LEU A 58 6.87 -2.38 -8.37
N ASP A 59 6.20 -3.37 -8.95
CA ASP A 59 5.67 -4.51 -8.19
C ASP A 59 6.81 -5.42 -7.71
N VAL A 60 7.79 -5.70 -8.57
CA VAL A 60 9.00 -6.44 -8.19
C VAL A 60 9.76 -5.70 -7.09
N THR A 61 9.96 -4.40 -7.25
CA THR A 61 10.69 -3.58 -6.26
C THR A 61 9.96 -3.54 -4.92
N ARG A 62 8.63 -3.34 -4.95
CA ARG A 62 7.75 -3.39 -3.77
C ARG A 62 7.86 -4.72 -3.04
N LYS A 63 7.77 -5.85 -3.75
CA LYS A 63 7.88 -7.20 -3.16
C LYS A 63 9.25 -7.45 -2.55
N ALA A 64 10.32 -7.05 -3.23
CA ALA A 64 11.68 -7.20 -2.71
C ALA A 64 11.91 -6.38 -1.44
N PHE A 65 11.40 -5.15 -1.41
CA PHE A 65 11.46 -4.29 -0.23
C PHE A 65 10.63 -4.84 0.93
N ASP A 66 9.39 -5.28 0.66
CA ASP A 66 8.52 -5.90 1.68
C ASP A 66 9.19 -7.12 2.32
N ALA A 67 9.73 -8.02 1.51
CA ALA A 67 10.44 -9.20 1.99
C ALA A 67 11.66 -8.84 2.86
N ARG A 68 12.38 -7.77 2.51
CA ARG A 68 13.52 -7.28 3.31
C ARG A 68 13.06 -6.74 4.67
N VAL A 69 12.02 -5.90 4.68
CA VAL A 69 11.49 -5.33 5.92
C VAL A 69 10.89 -6.41 6.82
N GLN A 70 10.17 -7.39 6.24
CA GLN A 70 9.61 -8.52 6.95
C GLN A 70 10.68 -9.35 7.67
N ARG A 71 11.77 -9.68 6.97
CA ARG A 71 12.82 -10.55 7.52
C ARG A 71 13.54 -9.94 8.72
N HIS A 72 13.63 -8.61 8.78
CA HIS A 72 14.56 -7.94 9.70
C HIS A 72 13.91 -7.01 10.72
N PHE A 73 12.72 -6.46 10.45
CA PHE A 73 12.22 -5.32 11.24
C PHE A 73 10.74 -5.42 11.63
N LEU A 74 9.85 -5.69 10.67
CA LEU A 74 8.41 -5.52 10.90
C LEU A 74 7.61 -6.71 10.38
N LYS A 75 7.03 -7.51 11.28
CA LYS A 75 6.32 -8.76 10.92
C LYS A 75 4.87 -8.53 10.46
N ASP A 76 4.23 -7.46 10.91
CA ASP A 76 2.86 -7.13 10.51
C ASP A 76 2.79 -6.74 9.03
N ALA A 77 1.99 -7.46 8.25
CA ALA A 77 1.89 -7.25 6.81
C ALA A 77 1.12 -5.96 6.45
N THR A 78 0.14 -5.57 7.25
CA THR A 78 -0.66 -4.37 7.04
C THR A 78 0.18 -3.12 7.31
N GLU A 79 0.91 -3.08 8.43
CA GLU A 79 1.80 -1.97 8.75
C GLU A 79 2.89 -1.81 7.68
N ARG A 80 3.52 -2.91 7.23
CA ARG A 80 4.49 -2.86 6.13
C ARG A 80 3.87 -2.32 4.85
N LYS A 81 2.69 -2.80 4.46
CA LYS A 81 1.99 -2.31 3.26
C LYS A 81 1.79 -0.81 3.33
N LEU A 82 1.25 -0.29 4.44
CA LEU A 82 0.99 1.15 4.62
C LEU A 82 2.28 1.99 4.54
N ILE A 83 3.36 1.53 5.17
CA ILE A 83 4.67 2.20 5.10
C ILE A 83 5.22 2.21 3.67
N ILE A 84 5.14 1.09 2.96
CA ILE A 84 5.66 0.97 1.59
C ILE A 84 4.84 1.84 0.64
N ASP A 85 3.53 1.86 0.80
CA ASP A 85 2.62 2.71 0.05
C ASP A 85 2.95 4.20 0.25
N TYR A 86 3.20 4.62 1.49
CA TYR A 86 3.65 5.97 1.79
C TYR A 86 4.97 6.32 1.09
N LEU A 87 5.97 5.44 1.14
CA LEU A 87 7.27 5.67 0.49
C LEU A 87 7.17 5.73 -1.04
N ILE A 88 6.32 4.92 -1.64
CA ILE A 88 6.04 4.98 -3.09
C ILE A 88 5.32 6.29 -3.43
N GLY A 89 4.36 6.71 -2.61
CA GLY A 89 3.66 7.98 -2.77
C GLY A 89 4.59 9.19 -2.66
N LEU A 90 5.59 9.15 -1.78
CA LEU A 90 6.66 10.15 -1.74
C LEU A 90 7.50 10.10 -3.01
N ALA A 91 7.86 8.90 -3.47
CA ALA A 91 8.70 8.74 -4.64
C ALA A 91 8.05 9.29 -5.93
N ALA A 92 6.72 9.26 -6.01
CA ALA A 92 5.96 9.82 -7.13
C ALA A 92 5.80 11.36 -7.07
N LYS A 93 5.97 11.98 -5.90
CA LYS A 93 5.81 13.44 -5.70
C LYS A 93 7.11 14.22 -5.87
N ASP A 94 8.26 13.55 -5.72
CA ASP A 94 9.60 14.13 -5.81
C ASP A 94 10.21 14.05 -7.23
N GLN A 95 9.44 13.51 -8.19
CA GLN A 95 9.72 13.53 -9.63
C GLN A 95 9.06 14.74 -10.29
#